data_AF-A0A7X0RJ80-F1
#
_entry.id   AF-A0A7X0RJ80-F1
#
_cell.length_a   1.000
_cell.length_b   1.000
_cell.length_c   1.000
_cell.angle_alpha   90.00
_cell.angle_beta   90.00
_cell.angle_gamma   90.00
#
_symmetry.space_group_name_H-M   'P 1'
#
loop_
_entity.id
_entity.type
_entity.pdbx_description
1 polymer ?
#
loop_
_entity_poly.entity_id
_entity_poly.type
_entity_poly.pdbx_seq_one_letter_code
_entity_poly.pdbx_strand_id
1 'polypeptide(L)'
;MAESTAQPEVTARESLRRVLANKDLRRVQLAFLGSGMGDWAYGTAVTVWAYSVGGATAVGIFSAVRFVTIAVAAPLGAVVADRVPRKAFMMATDAIRAVLVAVAATSMGLGGPPMVVYVLAVVAGMVGAPFRSAQAGLIPRLVSRPEELTSSNAVAANLENVIGFAGPALGALLVGTVNVEAALWFNVATFVWSLALVAAITVPPAAATAADAAGSGADTDETDEDDETFLQELTAGFTTIGRDRDLRMVCGLAGAQGFVWGTLTVYMVIVSVTMLDAGAAGVGYLNAVLGVGAVVGGVVILTRTAKSRLAGDMAIGVIGWALPLLLMAAVPGPVTAVAALALIGLMDPWVNVGLDTIPQRIVHDRVLSRVFAAVDSAMVAAVAAGAAVAPLLIAWLGFRPSLAVVGGVVAAYTLSTLPRVRRLDARLAEPAHLPLLREVAVLAPLAPPTLEALAHRCEPMRAEAGVVVVREGDVSDRFYVIVSGRVEVTQGDRVLRVEERGDVFGEIGLLRDVPRTATVTALETTELLALDRAAFLEAVGGGAAGSAEARVVAEDLVSRRLGV
;
A
#
# COMPACT_ATOMS: atom_id res chain seq x y z
N MET A 1 23.43 28.95 11.83
CA MET A 1 23.41 28.13 10.61
C MET A 1 23.47 26.67 11.03
N ALA A 2 22.31 26.06 11.25
CA ALA A 2 22.18 24.62 11.38
C ALA A 2 21.31 24.20 10.19
N GLU A 3 21.91 23.50 9.23
CA GLU A 3 21.21 22.95 8.07
C GLU A 3 20.19 21.92 8.57
N SER A 4 18.93 22.20 8.30
CA SER A 4 17.84 21.24 8.38
C SER A 4 18.13 20.09 7.41
N THR A 5 18.57 18.95 7.94
CA THR A 5 18.70 17.69 7.21
C THR A 5 17.32 17.12 6.93
N ALA A 6 16.58 17.74 6.00
CA ALA A 6 15.59 17.03 5.22
C ALA A 6 16.35 15.97 4.41
N GLN A 7 16.11 14.69 4.69
CA GLN A 7 16.72 13.62 3.91
C GLN A 7 16.30 13.80 2.44
N PRO A 8 17.25 13.89 1.50
CA PRO A 8 16.90 14.04 0.09
C PRO A 8 16.08 12.83 -0.35
N GLU A 9 14.97 13.06 -1.06
CA GLU A 9 14.20 11.99 -1.70
C GLU A 9 15.14 11.10 -2.51
N VAL A 10 15.35 9.87 -2.04
CA VAL A 10 16.28 8.94 -2.68
C VAL A 10 15.66 8.48 -3.99
N THR A 11 16.21 8.96 -5.10
CA THR A 11 15.73 8.56 -6.44
C THR A 11 15.81 7.04 -6.63
N ALA A 12 14.92 6.45 -7.42
CA ALA A 12 14.92 5.00 -7.68
C ALA A 12 16.29 4.47 -8.17
N ARG A 13 16.98 5.27 -8.98
CA ARG A 13 18.33 4.99 -9.48
C ARG A 13 19.36 4.93 -8.35
N GLU A 14 19.24 5.79 -7.37
CA GLU A 14 20.13 5.85 -6.22
C GLU A 14 19.87 4.68 -5.25
N SER A 15 18.61 4.36 -4.99
CA SER A 15 18.23 3.16 -4.23
C SER A 15 18.79 1.88 -4.86
N LEU A 16 18.64 1.73 -6.17
CA LEU A 16 19.21 0.59 -6.90
C LEU A 16 20.74 0.56 -6.80
N ARG A 17 21.42 1.70 -7.00
CA ARG A 17 22.88 1.78 -6.92
C ARG A 17 23.41 1.39 -5.54
N ARG A 18 22.75 1.84 -4.46
CA ARG A 18 23.10 1.52 -3.07
C ARG A 18 22.97 0.03 -2.79
N VAL A 19 21.84 -0.58 -3.17
CA VAL A 19 21.62 -2.02 -3.00
C VAL A 19 22.62 -2.86 -3.80
N LEU A 20 22.93 -2.46 -5.04
CA LEU A 20 23.89 -3.18 -5.88
C LEU A 20 25.35 -3.06 -5.40
N ALA A 21 25.68 -2.01 -4.63
CA ALA A 21 27.00 -1.80 -4.05
C ALA A 21 27.26 -2.72 -2.85
N ASN A 22 26.24 -2.98 -2.03
CA ASN A 22 26.33 -3.95 -0.93
C ASN A 22 26.14 -5.38 -1.49
N LYS A 23 27.20 -6.19 -1.42
CA LYS A 23 27.23 -7.53 -2.05
C LYS A 23 26.17 -8.47 -1.49
N ASP A 24 25.89 -8.40 -0.19
CA ASP A 24 24.96 -9.30 0.47
C ASP A 24 23.51 -8.86 0.28
N LEU A 25 23.24 -7.54 0.28
CA LEU A 25 21.95 -7.01 -0.15
C LEU A 25 21.65 -7.35 -1.62
N ARG A 26 22.63 -7.20 -2.50
CA ARG A 26 22.47 -7.62 -3.91
C ARG A 26 22.13 -9.11 -4.02
N ARG A 27 22.82 -9.98 -3.28
CA ARG A 27 22.57 -11.43 -3.30
C ARG A 27 21.17 -11.77 -2.83
N VAL A 28 20.73 -11.20 -1.71
CA VAL A 28 19.41 -11.51 -1.16
C VAL A 28 18.28 -11.03 -2.08
N GLN A 29 18.45 -9.88 -2.74
CA GLN A 29 17.49 -9.34 -3.70
C GLN A 29 17.45 -10.16 -5.00
N LEU A 30 18.61 -10.61 -5.51
CA LEU A 30 18.67 -11.49 -6.68
C LEU A 30 18.14 -12.90 -6.41
N ALA A 31 18.33 -13.41 -5.19
CA ALA A 31 17.74 -14.66 -4.74
C ALA A 31 16.21 -14.58 -4.75
N PHE A 32 15.67 -13.50 -4.19
CA PHE A 32 14.24 -13.21 -4.20
C PHE A 32 13.66 -13.09 -5.61
N LEU A 33 14.32 -12.34 -6.49
CA LEU A 33 13.94 -12.23 -7.90
C LEU A 33 13.87 -13.60 -8.58
N GLY A 34 14.92 -14.41 -8.43
CA GLY A 34 15.01 -15.73 -9.04
C GLY A 34 13.91 -16.67 -8.54
N SER A 35 13.82 -16.87 -7.22
CA SER A 35 12.81 -17.74 -6.62
C SER A 35 11.39 -17.29 -6.99
N GLY A 36 11.10 -15.99 -6.88
CA GLY A 36 9.78 -15.45 -7.18
C GLY A 36 9.39 -15.61 -8.66
N MET A 37 10.29 -15.26 -9.59
CA MET A 37 10.03 -15.43 -11.02
C MET A 37 9.78 -16.89 -11.39
N GLY A 38 10.60 -17.81 -10.85
CA GLY A 38 10.44 -19.24 -11.05
C GLY A 38 9.09 -19.75 -10.56
N ASP A 39 8.64 -19.31 -9.37
CA ASP A 39 7.38 -19.72 -8.77
C ASP A 39 6.14 -19.33 -9.56
N TRP A 40 6.16 -18.11 -10.08
CA TRP A 40 5.08 -17.61 -10.92
C TRP A 40 5.10 -18.28 -12.28
N ALA A 41 6.28 -18.45 -12.90
CA ALA A 41 6.43 -19.18 -14.17
C ALA A 41 5.92 -20.62 -14.05
N TYR A 42 6.38 -21.32 -13.00
CA TYR A 42 5.94 -22.65 -12.63
C TYR A 42 4.43 -22.72 -12.41
N GLY A 43 3.89 -21.79 -11.63
CA GLY A 43 2.48 -21.73 -11.32
C GLY A 43 1.61 -21.62 -12.56
N THR A 44 1.97 -20.73 -13.47
CA THR A 44 1.28 -20.56 -14.75
C THR A 44 1.41 -21.80 -15.63
N ALA A 45 2.60 -22.41 -15.68
CA ALA A 45 2.81 -23.63 -16.46
C ALA A 45 1.95 -24.79 -15.99
N VAL A 46 1.87 -25.04 -14.68
CA VAL A 46 1.00 -26.09 -14.11
C VAL A 46 -0.48 -25.77 -14.36
N THR A 47 -0.89 -24.50 -14.25
CA THR A 47 -2.27 -24.09 -14.58
C THR A 47 -2.63 -24.35 -16.04
N VAL A 48 -1.78 -23.97 -16.98
CA VAL A 48 -2.00 -24.22 -18.42
C VAL A 48 -2.05 -25.72 -18.71
N TRP A 49 -1.15 -26.49 -18.10
CA TRP A 49 -1.14 -27.94 -18.22
C TRP A 49 -2.38 -28.59 -17.60
N ALA A 50 -2.83 -28.13 -16.43
CA ALA A 50 -4.01 -28.66 -15.76
C ALA A 50 -5.26 -28.57 -16.64
N TYR A 51 -5.36 -27.51 -17.45
CA TYR A 51 -6.43 -27.37 -18.44
C TYR A 51 -6.40 -28.48 -19.50
N SER A 52 -5.21 -28.90 -19.95
CA SER A 52 -5.05 -30.01 -20.91
C SER A 52 -5.44 -31.37 -20.31
N VAL A 53 -5.34 -31.52 -18.99
CA VAL A 53 -5.64 -32.77 -18.27
C VAL A 53 -7.13 -32.89 -17.92
N GLY A 54 -7.73 -31.83 -17.39
CA GLY A 54 -9.10 -31.88 -16.85
C GLY A 54 -9.89 -30.60 -17.04
N GLY A 55 -9.52 -29.78 -18.03
CA GLY A 55 -10.22 -28.54 -18.38
C GLY A 55 -10.26 -27.52 -17.26
N ALA A 56 -11.29 -26.66 -17.29
CA ALA A 56 -11.48 -25.58 -16.32
C ALA A 56 -11.58 -26.08 -14.87
N THR A 57 -12.16 -27.27 -14.65
CA THR A 57 -12.32 -27.85 -13.32
C THR A 57 -10.98 -28.20 -12.67
N ALA A 58 -10.06 -28.82 -13.42
CA ALA A 58 -8.72 -29.12 -12.92
C ALA A 58 -7.95 -27.83 -12.56
N VAL A 59 -8.03 -26.80 -13.40
CA VAL A 59 -7.42 -25.49 -13.12
C VAL A 59 -8.00 -24.88 -11.85
N GLY A 60 -9.33 -24.82 -11.72
CA GLY A 60 -9.98 -24.19 -10.58
C GLY A 60 -9.69 -24.89 -9.26
N ILE A 61 -9.73 -26.23 -9.23
CA ILE A 61 -9.38 -27.01 -8.03
C ILE A 61 -7.91 -26.80 -7.66
N PHE A 62 -6.99 -26.93 -8.62
CA PHE A 62 -5.57 -26.73 -8.38
C PHE A 62 -5.28 -25.33 -7.81
N SER A 63 -5.78 -24.29 -8.48
CA SER A 63 -5.60 -22.89 -8.05
C SER A 63 -6.20 -22.65 -6.67
N ALA A 64 -7.43 -23.11 -6.41
CA ALA A 64 -8.09 -22.91 -5.13
C ALA A 64 -7.31 -23.57 -3.98
N VAL A 65 -6.94 -24.86 -4.12
CA VAL A 65 -6.17 -25.57 -3.09
C VAL A 65 -4.81 -24.90 -2.87
N ARG A 66 -4.13 -24.50 -3.94
CA ARG A 66 -2.85 -23.80 -3.84
C ARG A 66 -2.95 -22.47 -3.10
N PHE A 67 -3.94 -21.62 -3.40
CA PHE A 67 -4.07 -20.33 -2.73
C PHE A 67 -4.51 -20.47 -1.27
N VAL A 68 -5.43 -21.39 -0.95
CA VAL A 68 -5.83 -21.67 0.45
C VAL A 68 -4.63 -22.13 1.27
N THR A 69 -3.84 -23.07 0.74
CA THR A 69 -2.67 -23.58 1.46
C THR A 69 -1.59 -22.52 1.64
N ILE A 70 -1.34 -21.66 0.65
CA ILE A 70 -0.42 -20.52 0.78
C ILE A 70 -0.92 -19.53 1.85
N ALA A 71 -2.21 -19.19 1.84
CA ALA A 71 -2.82 -18.26 2.81
C ALA A 71 -2.64 -18.73 4.26
N VAL A 72 -2.77 -20.04 4.49
CA VAL A 72 -2.60 -20.63 5.83
C VAL A 72 -1.12 -20.79 6.19
N ALA A 73 -0.28 -21.19 5.23
CA ALA A 73 1.12 -21.49 5.49
C ALA A 73 2.00 -20.25 5.66
N ALA A 74 1.69 -19.13 4.99
CA ALA A 74 2.44 -17.88 5.11
C ALA A 74 2.58 -17.40 6.57
N PRO A 75 1.49 -17.18 7.35
CA PRO A 75 1.61 -16.71 8.72
C PRO A 75 2.25 -17.76 9.64
N LEU A 76 1.89 -19.04 9.50
CA LEU A 76 2.45 -20.11 10.34
C LEU A 76 3.95 -20.28 10.11
N GLY A 77 4.38 -20.27 8.86
CA GLY A 77 5.78 -20.43 8.52
C GLY A 77 6.61 -19.17 8.80
N ALA A 78 6.00 -17.98 8.86
CA ALA A 78 6.70 -16.77 9.30
C ALA A 78 7.16 -16.91 10.77
N VAL A 79 6.28 -17.42 11.64
CA VAL A 79 6.61 -17.71 13.06
C VAL A 79 7.74 -18.73 13.16
N VAL A 80 7.70 -19.78 12.33
CA VAL A 80 8.80 -20.76 12.29
C VAL A 80 10.09 -20.10 11.84
N ALA A 81 10.04 -19.28 10.78
CA ALA A 81 11.19 -18.54 10.29
C ALA A 81 11.77 -17.61 11.37
N ASP A 82 10.96 -17.09 12.30
CA ASP A 82 11.42 -16.23 13.40
C ASP A 82 12.27 -16.98 14.42
N ARG A 83 12.00 -18.28 14.61
CA ARG A 83 12.66 -19.11 15.63
C ARG A 83 13.94 -19.77 15.14
N VAL A 84 14.29 -19.65 13.86
CA VAL A 84 15.47 -20.27 13.26
C VAL A 84 16.31 -19.22 12.53
N PRO A 85 17.61 -19.49 12.26
CA PRO A 85 18.41 -18.56 11.48
C PRO A 85 17.79 -18.33 10.08
N ARG A 86 17.39 -17.09 9.78
CA ARG A 86 16.70 -16.71 8.53
C ARG A 86 17.40 -17.20 7.27
N LYS A 87 18.73 -17.07 7.23
CA LYS A 87 19.56 -17.59 6.14
C LYS A 87 19.37 -19.10 5.96
N ALA A 88 19.40 -19.87 7.05
CA ALA A 88 19.23 -21.32 6.99
C ALA A 88 17.80 -21.71 6.58
N PHE A 89 16.79 -20.98 7.07
CA PHE A 89 15.40 -21.16 6.66
C PHE A 89 15.23 -20.98 5.14
N MET A 90 15.69 -19.86 4.60
CA MET A 90 15.61 -19.57 3.15
C MET A 90 16.32 -20.66 2.33
N MET A 91 17.51 -21.10 2.76
CA MET A 91 18.24 -22.20 2.10
C MET A 91 17.45 -23.52 2.13
N ALA A 92 16.87 -23.88 3.28
CA ALA A 92 16.08 -25.10 3.42
C ALA A 92 14.82 -25.05 2.54
N THR A 93 14.13 -23.92 2.52
CA THR A 93 12.97 -23.68 1.66
C THR A 93 13.31 -23.88 0.19
N ASP A 94 14.37 -23.23 -0.32
CA ASP A 94 14.77 -23.39 -1.73
C ASP A 94 15.19 -24.83 -2.06
N ALA A 95 15.96 -25.48 -1.18
CA ALA A 95 16.38 -26.86 -1.39
C ALA A 95 15.20 -27.84 -1.44
N ILE A 96 14.27 -27.72 -0.49
CA ILE A 96 13.06 -28.56 -0.45
C ILE A 96 12.23 -28.34 -1.72
N ARG A 97 12.01 -27.08 -2.12
CA ARG A 97 11.21 -26.75 -3.31
C ARG A 97 11.86 -27.19 -4.60
N ALA A 98 13.18 -27.07 -4.73
CA ALA A 98 13.94 -27.60 -5.87
C ALA A 98 13.72 -29.11 -6.01
N VAL A 99 13.77 -29.87 -4.91
CA VAL A 99 13.51 -31.31 -4.92
C VAL A 99 12.05 -31.60 -5.28
N LEU A 100 11.08 -30.95 -4.64
CA LEU A 100 9.65 -31.17 -4.92
C LEU A 100 9.31 -30.91 -6.39
N VAL A 101 9.80 -29.80 -6.95
CA VAL A 101 9.55 -29.44 -8.35
C VAL A 101 10.32 -30.34 -9.32
N ALA A 102 11.55 -30.77 -8.98
CA ALA A 102 12.30 -31.74 -9.79
C ALA A 102 11.61 -33.11 -9.84
N VAL A 103 11.05 -33.57 -8.70
CA VAL A 103 10.26 -34.81 -8.65
C VAL A 103 8.97 -34.65 -9.47
N ALA A 104 8.31 -33.49 -9.40
CA ALA A 104 7.13 -33.21 -10.22
C ALA A 104 7.46 -33.21 -11.72
N ALA A 105 8.59 -32.59 -12.11
CA ALA A 105 9.06 -32.54 -13.50
C ALA A 105 9.39 -33.93 -14.03
N THR A 106 10.10 -34.72 -13.22
CA THR A 106 10.47 -36.09 -13.57
C THR A 106 9.24 -36.99 -13.66
N SER A 107 8.30 -36.88 -12.70
CA SER A 107 7.04 -37.61 -12.75
C SER A 107 6.23 -37.25 -14.01
N MET A 108 6.22 -35.99 -14.41
CA MET A 108 5.54 -35.56 -15.63
C MET A 108 6.18 -36.16 -16.89
N GLY A 109 7.51 -36.06 -17.01
CA GLY A 109 8.25 -36.59 -18.17
C GLY A 109 8.22 -38.11 -18.30
N LEU A 110 8.03 -38.83 -17.19
CA LEU A 110 7.82 -40.28 -17.19
C LEU A 110 6.36 -40.69 -17.43
N GLY A 111 5.46 -39.75 -17.74
CA GLY A 111 4.03 -40.04 -17.93
C GLY A 111 3.31 -40.46 -16.65
N GLY A 112 3.79 -40.01 -15.50
CA GLY A 112 3.21 -40.29 -14.19
C GLY A 112 1.85 -39.63 -13.96
N PRO A 113 1.13 -40.02 -12.89
CA PRO A 113 -0.22 -39.56 -12.65
C PRO A 113 -0.28 -38.06 -12.37
N PRO A 114 -1.24 -37.30 -12.96
CA PRO A 114 -1.29 -35.85 -12.79
C PRO A 114 -1.40 -35.37 -11.34
N MET A 115 -2.00 -36.18 -10.48
CA MET A 115 -2.14 -35.89 -9.06
C MET A 115 -0.78 -35.72 -8.35
N VAL A 116 0.25 -36.45 -8.76
CA VAL A 116 1.59 -36.30 -8.16
C VAL A 116 2.11 -34.88 -8.42
N VAL A 117 1.95 -34.37 -9.64
CA VAL A 117 2.35 -33.00 -10.00
C VAL A 117 1.57 -31.97 -9.19
N TYR A 118 0.25 -32.09 -9.08
CA TYR A 118 -0.56 -31.13 -8.33
C TYR A 118 -0.24 -31.12 -6.82
N VAL A 119 -0.08 -32.29 -6.19
CA VAL A 119 0.29 -32.36 -4.76
C VAL A 119 1.63 -31.69 -4.54
N LEU A 120 2.65 -32.06 -5.32
CA LEU A 120 3.99 -31.50 -5.19
C LEU A 120 4.01 -29.99 -5.43
N ALA A 121 3.19 -29.51 -6.38
CA ALA A 121 3.02 -28.08 -6.64
C ALA A 121 2.43 -27.29 -5.47
N VAL A 122 1.37 -27.83 -4.87
CA VAL A 122 0.72 -27.25 -3.70
C VAL A 122 1.70 -27.23 -2.52
N VAL A 123 2.39 -28.35 -2.26
CA VAL A 123 3.37 -28.44 -1.17
C VAL A 123 4.56 -27.50 -1.40
N ALA A 124 5.06 -27.39 -2.64
CA ALA A 124 6.13 -26.45 -2.96
C ALA A 124 5.72 -24.98 -2.74
N GLY A 125 4.49 -24.62 -3.09
CA GLY A 125 3.93 -23.30 -2.79
C GLY A 125 3.79 -23.05 -1.29
N MET A 126 3.30 -24.05 -0.55
CA MET A 126 3.15 -24.00 0.92
C MET A 126 4.50 -23.78 1.62
N VAL A 127 5.54 -24.51 1.22
CA VAL A 127 6.90 -24.38 1.78
C VAL A 127 7.53 -23.03 1.42
N GLY A 128 7.22 -22.49 0.23
CA GLY A 128 7.70 -21.20 -0.24
C GLY A 128 7.02 -19.98 0.36
N ALA A 129 5.78 -20.12 0.85
CA ALA A 129 4.96 -19.00 1.31
C ALA A 129 5.67 -18.05 2.30
N PRO A 130 6.46 -18.52 3.29
CA PRO A 130 7.13 -17.65 4.26
C PRO A 130 8.48 -17.08 3.81
N PHE A 131 8.91 -17.39 2.58
CA PHE A 131 10.24 -16.98 2.09
C PHE A 131 10.42 -15.46 2.14
N ARG A 132 9.38 -14.70 1.76
CA ARG A 132 9.41 -13.24 1.77
C ARG A 132 9.57 -12.66 3.18
N SER A 133 8.89 -13.24 4.16
CA SER A 133 9.00 -12.84 5.57
C SER A 133 10.41 -13.13 6.12
N ALA A 134 10.97 -14.30 5.80
CA ALA A 134 12.34 -14.64 6.17
C ALA A 134 13.38 -13.69 5.55
N GLN A 135 13.18 -13.32 4.28
CA GLN A 135 14.00 -12.33 3.57
C GLN A 135 13.92 -10.94 4.23
N ALA A 136 12.70 -10.47 4.52
CA ALA A 136 12.47 -9.17 5.17
C ALA A 136 13.18 -9.10 6.53
N GLY A 137 13.13 -10.17 7.32
CA GLY A 137 13.84 -10.27 8.60
C GLY A 137 15.36 -10.40 8.48
N LEU A 138 15.89 -10.80 7.32
CA LEU A 138 17.34 -10.90 7.09
C LEU A 138 17.95 -9.56 6.66
N ILE A 139 17.24 -8.75 5.87
CA ILE A 139 17.74 -7.49 5.29
C ILE A 139 18.35 -6.54 6.35
N PRO A 140 17.69 -6.25 7.50
CA PRO A 140 18.26 -5.36 8.52
C PRO A 140 19.62 -5.79 9.05
N ARG A 141 19.93 -7.10 9.01
CA ARG A 141 21.22 -7.65 9.46
C ARG A 141 22.34 -7.54 8.43
N LEU A 142 22.01 -7.24 7.17
CA LEU A 142 22.96 -7.11 6.05
C LEU A 142 23.28 -5.66 5.73
N VAL A 143 22.44 -4.74 6.20
CA VAL A 143 22.57 -3.31 6.01
C VAL A 143 23.73 -2.77 6.85
N SER A 144 24.60 -1.96 6.24
CA SER A 144 25.69 -1.27 6.95
C SER A 144 25.32 0.16 7.35
N ARG A 145 24.32 0.77 6.69
CA ARG A 145 23.87 2.15 6.94
C ARG A 145 22.34 2.25 6.88
N PRO A 146 21.68 3.04 7.75
CA PRO A 146 20.22 3.12 7.80
C PRO A 146 19.54 3.38 6.44
N GLU A 147 20.17 4.17 5.56
CA GLU A 147 19.59 4.51 4.26
C GLU A 147 19.55 3.30 3.30
N GLU A 148 20.40 2.29 3.49
CA GLU A 148 20.36 1.05 2.69
C GLU A 148 19.12 0.22 3.00
N LEU A 149 18.54 0.32 4.21
CA LEU A 149 17.33 -0.40 4.59
C LEU A 149 16.13 0.11 3.79
N THR A 150 15.93 1.43 3.78
CA THR A 150 14.87 2.08 2.99
C THR A 150 15.04 1.78 1.49
N SER A 151 16.27 1.91 0.97
CA SER A 151 16.56 1.57 -0.43
C SER A 151 16.32 0.08 -0.74
N SER A 152 16.65 -0.83 0.19
CA SER A 152 16.44 -2.28 0.02
C SER A 152 14.94 -2.62 0.01
N ASN A 153 14.14 -2.01 0.88
CA ASN A 153 12.69 -2.19 0.87
C ASN A 153 12.06 -1.67 -0.43
N ALA A 154 12.50 -0.49 -0.90
CA ALA A 154 12.06 0.05 -2.19
C ALA A 154 12.43 -0.88 -3.36
N VAL A 155 13.64 -1.45 -3.37
CA VAL A 155 14.04 -2.42 -4.41
C VAL A 155 13.21 -3.70 -4.32
N ALA A 156 12.97 -4.24 -3.12
CA ALA A 156 12.17 -5.45 -2.94
C ALA A 156 10.74 -5.28 -3.47
N ALA A 157 10.08 -4.16 -3.13
CA ALA A 157 8.74 -3.84 -3.62
C ALA A 157 8.69 -3.72 -5.15
N ASN A 158 9.71 -3.12 -5.77
CA ASN A 158 9.81 -3.08 -7.24
C ASN A 158 10.02 -4.46 -7.86
N LEU A 159 10.82 -5.31 -7.22
CA LEU A 159 11.04 -6.68 -7.68
C LEU A 159 9.77 -7.52 -7.58
N GLU A 160 8.94 -7.34 -6.55
CA GLU A 160 7.62 -7.99 -6.44
C GLU A 160 6.75 -7.71 -7.67
N ASN A 161 6.69 -6.46 -8.12
CA ASN A 161 5.98 -6.09 -9.34
C ASN A 161 6.55 -6.81 -10.58
N VAL A 162 7.88 -6.82 -10.74
CA VAL A 162 8.53 -7.52 -11.86
C VAL A 162 8.23 -9.02 -11.82
N ILE A 163 8.34 -9.64 -10.64
CA ILE A 163 8.09 -11.06 -10.40
C ILE A 163 6.65 -11.42 -10.81
N GLY A 164 5.66 -10.64 -10.36
CA GLY A 164 4.24 -10.89 -10.61
C GLY A 164 3.84 -10.84 -12.08
N PHE A 165 4.55 -10.10 -12.93
CA PHE A 165 4.23 -9.98 -14.36
C PHE A 165 5.18 -10.77 -15.27
N ALA A 166 6.48 -10.70 -15.02
CA ALA A 166 7.48 -11.39 -15.85
C ALA A 166 7.47 -12.91 -15.62
N GLY A 167 7.24 -13.35 -14.37
CA GLY A 167 7.17 -14.77 -14.03
C GLY A 167 6.10 -15.51 -14.84
N PRO A 168 4.81 -15.13 -14.77
CA PRO A 168 3.75 -15.79 -15.54
C PRO A 168 3.96 -15.75 -17.04
N ALA A 169 4.47 -14.62 -17.56
CA ALA A 169 4.80 -14.46 -18.98
C ALA A 169 5.90 -15.43 -19.43
N LEU A 170 6.98 -15.58 -18.65
CA LEU A 170 8.04 -16.55 -18.91
C LEU A 170 7.55 -17.99 -18.83
N GLY A 171 6.74 -18.32 -17.82
CA GLY A 171 6.16 -19.66 -17.68
C GLY A 171 5.34 -20.08 -18.89
N ALA A 172 4.42 -19.22 -19.32
CA ALA A 172 3.60 -19.49 -20.49
C ALA A 172 4.40 -19.45 -21.81
N LEU A 173 5.43 -18.60 -21.91
CA LEU A 173 6.35 -18.61 -23.06
C LEU A 173 7.08 -19.95 -23.17
N LEU A 174 7.63 -20.47 -22.06
CA LEU A 174 8.31 -21.76 -22.01
C LEU A 174 7.35 -22.91 -22.38
N VAL A 175 6.12 -22.88 -21.87
CA VAL A 175 5.10 -23.89 -22.22
C VAL A 175 4.72 -23.81 -23.71
N GLY A 176 4.55 -22.60 -24.24
CA GLY A 176 4.14 -22.39 -25.63
C GLY A 176 5.23 -22.67 -26.67
N THR A 177 6.50 -22.56 -26.30
CA THR A 177 7.64 -22.72 -27.23
C THR A 177 8.39 -24.04 -27.06
N VAL A 178 8.43 -24.59 -25.84
CA VAL A 178 9.15 -25.82 -25.51
C VAL A 178 8.18 -26.88 -25.03
N ASN A 179 7.82 -26.85 -23.74
CA ASN A 179 6.83 -27.71 -23.09
C ASN A 179 6.68 -27.28 -21.62
N VAL A 180 5.73 -27.92 -20.92
CA VAL A 180 5.47 -27.67 -19.49
C VAL A 180 6.68 -28.06 -18.64
N GLU A 181 7.35 -29.16 -18.96
CA GLU A 181 8.51 -29.67 -18.21
C GLU A 181 9.67 -28.66 -18.19
N ALA A 182 9.90 -27.95 -19.29
CA ALA A 182 10.93 -26.92 -19.37
C ALA A 182 10.67 -25.78 -18.37
N ALA A 183 9.41 -25.40 -18.14
CA ALA A 183 9.06 -24.42 -17.12
C ALA A 183 9.29 -24.94 -15.69
N LEU A 184 9.09 -26.23 -15.47
CA LEU A 184 9.39 -26.87 -14.18
C LEU A 184 10.90 -26.92 -13.93
N TRP A 185 11.69 -27.36 -14.91
CA TRP A 185 13.16 -27.38 -14.81
C TRP A 185 13.77 -25.98 -14.70
N PHE A 186 13.18 -24.99 -15.38
CA PHE A 186 13.51 -23.59 -15.18
C PHE A 186 13.31 -23.18 -13.71
N ASN A 187 12.18 -23.55 -13.09
CA ASN A 187 11.95 -23.25 -11.69
C ASN A 187 12.92 -23.98 -10.73
N VAL A 188 13.28 -25.23 -11.04
CA VAL A 188 14.35 -25.92 -10.29
C VAL A 188 15.66 -25.14 -10.37
N ALA A 189 16.03 -24.68 -11.56
CA ALA A 189 17.24 -23.88 -11.76
C ALA A 189 17.20 -22.55 -11.00
N THR A 190 16.05 -21.88 -10.93
CA THR A 190 15.90 -20.64 -10.15
C THR A 190 15.99 -20.87 -8.65
N PHE A 191 15.49 -21.99 -8.11
CA PHE A 191 15.71 -22.34 -6.70
C PHE A 191 17.16 -22.66 -6.40
N VAL A 192 17.85 -23.40 -7.28
CA VAL A 192 19.29 -23.68 -7.12
C VAL A 192 20.10 -22.38 -7.18
N TRP A 193 19.75 -21.48 -8.09
CA TRP A 193 20.32 -20.13 -8.18
C TRP A 193 20.12 -19.33 -6.89
N SER A 194 18.89 -19.29 -6.38
CA SER A 194 18.55 -18.63 -5.12
C SER A 194 19.33 -19.22 -3.95
N LEU A 195 19.34 -20.55 -3.82
CA LEU A 195 20.09 -21.29 -2.81
C LEU A 195 21.58 -20.95 -2.83
N ALA A 196 22.21 -20.92 -4.01
CA ALA A 196 23.62 -20.57 -4.16
C ALA A 196 23.91 -19.12 -3.74
N LEU A 197 23.04 -18.18 -4.10
CA LEU A 197 23.17 -16.77 -3.70
C LEU A 197 23.00 -16.59 -2.19
N VAL A 198 21.98 -17.22 -1.60
CA VAL A 198 21.73 -17.15 -0.15
C VAL A 198 22.85 -17.82 0.63
N ALA A 199 23.35 -18.98 0.17
CA ALA A 199 24.48 -19.65 0.80
C ALA A 199 25.74 -18.76 0.85
N ALA A 200 25.96 -17.96 -0.20
CA ALA A 200 27.08 -17.02 -0.30
C ALA A 200 26.92 -15.74 0.55
N ILE A 201 25.76 -15.48 1.15
CA ILE A 201 25.55 -14.33 2.03
C ILE A 201 26.37 -14.48 3.30
N THR A 202 27.15 -13.46 3.66
CA THR A 202 27.83 -13.42 4.95
C THR A 202 26.95 -12.65 5.93
N VAL A 203 26.42 -13.34 6.94
CA VAL A 203 25.61 -12.71 7.97
C VAL A 203 26.56 -12.34 9.12
N PRO A 204 26.69 -11.05 9.47
CA PRO A 204 27.45 -10.66 10.65
C PRO A 204 26.93 -11.43 11.88
N PRO A 205 27.83 -11.86 12.80
CA PRO A 205 27.41 -12.35 14.10
C PRO A 205 26.44 -11.33 14.70
N ALA A 206 25.42 -11.79 15.42
CA ALA A 206 24.62 -10.89 16.22
C ALA A 206 25.58 -10.24 17.24
N ALA A 207 26.14 -9.07 16.91
CA ALA A 207 26.53 -8.15 17.95
C ALA A 207 25.27 -7.99 18.76
N ALA A 208 25.32 -8.34 20.06
CA ALA A 208 24.26 -8.01 20.99
C ALA A 208 23.98 -6.51 20.79
N THR A 209 22.94 -6.23 20.01
CA THR A 209 22.60 -4.87 19.66
C THR A 209 22.16 -4.26 20.96
N ALA A 210 22.85 -3.20 21.38
CA ALA A 210 22.49 -2.39 22.53
C ALA A 210 21.07 -1.77 22.43
N ALA A 211 20.28 -2.12 21.42
CA ALA A 211 18.85 -1.89 21.31
C ALA A 211 18.01 -2.91 22.12
N ASP A 212 18.50 -4.14 22.35
CA ASP A 212 17.83 -5.12 23.24
C ASP A 212 18.14 -4.86 24.73
N ALA A 213 19.14 -4.02 25.02
CA ALA A 213 19.54 -3.60 26.38
C ALA A 213 19.10 -2.17 26.74
N ALA A 214 18.61 -1.38 25.78
CA ALA A 214 18.06 -0.05 26.02
C ALA A 214 16.54 -0.07 26.34
N GLY A 215 15.90 -1.25 26.28
CA GLY A 215 14.51 -1.47 26.68
C GLY A 215 14.34 -2.34 27.93
N SER A 216 15.39 -2.61 28.71
CA SER A 216 15.29 -3.48 29.90
C SER A 216 16.05 -2.97 31.13
N GLY A 217 16.22 -1.65 31.25
CA GLY A 217 16.95 -1.08 32.39
C GLY A 217 16.70 0.39 32.64
N ALA A 218 15.45 0.77 32.95
CA ALA A 218 15.17 1.95 33.74
C ALA A 218 13.82 1.75 34.45
N ASP A 219 13.87 1.63 35.78
CA ASP A 219 12.71 1.64 36.67
C ASP A 219 11.82 2.87 36.41
N THR A 220 10.68 2.69 35.74
CA THR A 220 9.50 3.55 35.87
C THR A 220 8.25 2.76 35.48
N ASP A 221 7.42 2.41 36.46
CA ASP A 221 5.98 2.13 36.40
C ASP A 221 5.37 1.81 35.00
N GLU A 222 5.65 0.63 34.45
CA GLU A 222 4.85 0.04 33.36
C GLU A 222 3.98 -1.09 33.93
N THR A 223 2.81 -0.70 34.41
CA THR A 223 1.66 -1.59 34.53
C THR A 223 1.09 -1.88 33.13
N ASP A 224 0.86 -3.16 32.84
CA ASP A 224 0.05 -3.72 31.75
C ASP A 224 0.68 -3.81 30.33
N GLU A 225 1.84 -4.46 30.19
CA GLU A 225 2.15 -5.14 28.91
C GLU A 225 1.62 -6.58 28.96
N ASP A 226 0.40 -6.71 28.47
CA ASP A 226 -0.47 -7.88 28.49
C ASP A 226 0.15 -9.16 27.88
N ASP A 227 -0.07 -10.28 28.59
CA ASP A 227 0.01 -11.67 28.12
C ASP A 227 -0.98 -11.94 26.95
N GLU A 228 -0.82 -11.30 25.78
CA GLU A 228 -1.64 -11.61 24.61
C GLU A 228 -1.32 -13.04 24.12
N THR A 229 -2.34 -13.90 24.10
CA THR A 229 -2.20 -15.28 23.62
C THR A 229 -1.99 -15.29 22.11
N PHE A 230 -1.17 -16.20 21.55
CA PHE A 230 -0.91 -16.36 20.10
C PHE A 230 -2.15 -16.26 19.18
N LEU A 231 -3.29 -16.78 19.64
CA LEU A 231 -4.58 -16.70 18.93
C LEU A 231 -5.16 -15.27 18.91
N GLN A 232 -4.97 -14.49 19.98
CA GLN A 232 -5.36 -13.08 20.05
C GLN A 232 -4.49 -12.24 19.10
N GLU A 233 -3.18 -12.52 19.02
CA GLU A 233 -2.29 -11.83 18.06
C GLU A 233 -2.70 -12.09 16.60
N LEU A 234 -2.99 -13.34 16.24
CA LEU A 234 -3.42 -13.73 14.89
C LEU A 234 -4.79 -13.17 14.50
N THR A 235 -5.68 -12.96 15.48
CA THR A 235 -7.08 -12.52 15.23
C THR A 235 -7.29 -11.02 15.47
N ALA A 236 -6.33 -10.32 16.06
CA ALA A 236 -6.42 -8.88 16.35
C ALA A 236 -6.64 -8.04 15.08
N GLY A 237 -5.97 -8.38 13.97
CA GLY A 237 -6.17 -7.71 12.67
C GLY A 237 -7.61 -7.87 12.16
N PHE A 238 -8.12 -9.10 12.14
CA PHE A 238 -9.51 -9.39 11.73
C PHE A 238 -10.54 -8.73 12.65
N THR A 239 -10.26 -8.67 13.95
CA THR A 239 -11.12 -8.03 14.95
C THR A 239 -11.19 -6.52 14.73
N THR A 240 -10.05 -5.90 14.44
CA THR A 240 -9.94 -4.47 14.14
C THR A 240 -10.71 -4.13 12.85
N ILE A 241 -10.50 -4.91 11.79
CA ILE A 241 -11.27 -4.80 10.56
C ILE A 241 -12.77 -4.96 10.86
N GLY A 242 -13.17 -5.97 11.64
CA GLY A 242 -14.58 -6.23 11.97
C GLY A 242 -15.29 -5.07 12.68
N ARG A 243 -14.57 -4.30 13.50
CA ARG A 243 -15.07 -3.17 14.29
C ARG A 243 -15.15 -1.87 13.49
N ASP A 244 -14.19 -1.61 12.61
CA ASP A 244 -14.14 -0.38 11.81
C ASP A 244 -14.92 -0.50 10.49
N ARG A 245 -15.89 0.39 10.27
CA ARG A 245 -16.78 0.32 9.10
C ARG A 245 -16.05 0.60 7.78
N ASP A 246 -15.03 1.44 7.80
CA ASP A 246 -14.29 1.86 6.62
C ASP A 246 -13.25 0.82 6.25
N LEU A 247 -12.57 0.21 7.24
CA LEU A 247 -11.68 -0.93 6.99
C LEU A 247 -12.43 -2.14 6.42
N ARG A 248 -13.66 -2.43 6.86
CA ARG A 248 -14.49 -3.48 6.21
C ARG A 248 -14.79 -3.17 4.76
N MET A 249 -15.05 -1.91 4.43
CA MET A 249 -15.30 -1.50 3.06
C MET A 249 -14.04 -1.66 2.21
N VAL A 250 -12.88 -1.19 2.68
CA VAL A 250 -11.58 -1.35 2.01
C VAL A 250 -11.26 -2.84 1.80
N CYS A 251 -11.36 -3.64 2.85
CA CYS A 251 -11.15 -5.09 2.79
C CYS A 251 -12.15 -5.77 1.83
N GLY A 252 -13.40 -5.30 1.79
CA GLY A 252 -14.42 -5.82 0.88
C GLY A 252 -14.16 -5.47 -0.59
N LEU A 253 -13.69 -4.25 -0.88
CA LEU A 253 -13.25 -3.83 -2.22
C LEU A 253 -12.02 -4.62 -2.68
N ALA A 254 -11.03 -4.80 -1.81
CA ALA A 254 -9.86 -5.64 -2.07
C ALA A 254 -10.24 -7.11 -2.29
N GLY A 255 -11.15 -7.64 -1.47
CA GLY A 255 -11.71 -8.98 -1.67
C GLY A 255 -12.47 -9.12 -2.98
N ALA A 256 -13.19 -8.09 -3.43
CA ALA A 256 -13.88 -8.11 -4.71
C ALA A 256 -12.88 -8.15 -5.90
N GLN A 257 -11.78 -7.40 -5.84
CA GLN A 257 -10.66 -7.55 -6.77
C GLN A 257 -10.06 -8.97 -6.71
N GLY A 258 -9.73 -9.44 -5.50
CA GLY A 258 -9.15 -10.77 -5.29
C GLY A 258 -10.02 -11.87 -5.89
N PHE A 259 -11.35 -11.78 -5.72
CA PHE A 259 -12.29 -12.71 -6.34
C PHE A 259 -12.21 -12.70 -7.87
N VAL A 260 -12.19 -11.52 -8.50
CA VAL A 260 -12.01 -11.42 -9.97
C VAL A 260 -10.68 -12.04 -10.39
N TRP A 261 -9.60 -11.73 -9.69
CA TRP A 261 -8.28 -12.29 -9.97
C TRP A 261 -8.26 -13.81 -9.87
N GLY A 262 -8.90 -14.37 -8.84
CA GLY A 262 -9.15 -15.80 -8.71
C GLY A 262 -9.84 -16.40 -9.94
N THR A 263 -10.92 -15.77 -10.41
CA THR A 263 -11.63 -16.24 -11.63
C THR A 263 -10.77 -16.13 -12.88
N LEU A 264 -9.93 -15.08 -12.98
CA LEU A 264 -9.02 -14.89 -14.11
C LEU A 264 -7.99 -16.01 -14.22
N THR A 265 -7.57 -16.63 -13.11
CA THR A 265 -6.66 -17.80 -13.19
C THR A 265 -7.22 -18.94 -14.05
N VAL A 266 -8.55 -19.09 -14.10
CA VAL A 266 -9.25 -20.08 -14.94
C VAL A 266 -9.63 -19.46 -16.29
N TYR A 267 -10.23 -18.27 -16.28
CA TYR A 267 -10.72 -17.62 -17.50
C TYR A 267 -9.61 -17.32 -18.48
N MET A 268 -8.43 -16.96 -18.02
CA MET A 268 -7.31 -16.59 -18.88
C MET A 268 -6.88 -17.71 -19.81
N VAL A 269 -6.91 -18.97 -19.36
CA VAL A 269 -6.65 -20.14 -20.21
C VAL A 269 -7.75 -20.28 -21.27
N ILE A 270 -9.02 -20.07 -20.89
CA ILE A 270 -10.15 -20.18 -21.81
C ILE A 270 -10.16 -19.02 -22.82
N VAL A 271 -9.89 -17.77 -22.40
CA VAL A 271 -9.75 -16.60 -23.27
C VAL A 271 -8.64 -16.88 -24.30
N SER A 272 -7.51 -17.42 -23.85
CA SER A 272 -6.39 -17.78 -24.72
C SER A 272 -6.78 -18.78 -25.82
N VAL A 273 -7.52 -19.84 -25.44
CA VAL A 273 -7.94 -20.89 -26.38
C VAL A 273 -9.09 -20.41 -27.28
N THR A 274 -10.10 -19.75 -26.73
CA THR A 274 -11.36 -19.46 -27.43
C THR A 274 -11.41 -18.11 -28.14
N MET A 275 -10.68 -17.10 -27.64
CA MET A 275 -10.71 -15.74 -28.20
C MET A 275 -9.46 -15.39 -29.00
N LEU A 276 -8.30 -15.93 -28.63
CA LEU A 276 -7.02 -15.67 -29.31
C LEU A 276 -6.58 -16.78 -30.26
N ASP A 277 -7.17 -17.97 -30.16
CA ASP A 277 -6.75 -19.18 -30.90
C ASP A 277 -5.24 -19.49 -30.72
N ALA A 278 -4.72 -19.20 -29.52
CA ALA A 278 -3.27 -19.20 -29.24
C ALA A 278 -2.84 -20.27 -28.22
N GLY A 279 -3.77 -21.13 -27.76
CA GLY A 279 -3.47 -22.25 -26.86
C GLY A 279 -2.76 -21.83 -25.57
N ALA A 280 -1.63 -22.47 -25.25
CA ALA A 280 -0.82 -22.13 -24.08
C ALA A 280 -0.06 -20.80 -24.21
N ALA A 281 0.41 -20.47 -25.42
CA ALA A 281 1.20 -19.27 -25.68
C ALA A 281 0.39 -17.99 -25.47
N GLY A 282 -0.91 -18.01 -25.78
CA GLY A 282 -1.82 -16.89 -25.55
C GLY A 282 -1.92 -16.46 -24.09
N VAL A 283 -1.79 -17.38 -23.13
CA VAL A 283 -1.74 -17.03 -21.69
C VAL A 283 -0.52 -16.16 -21.38
N GLY A 284 0.62 -16.42 -22.04
CA GLY A 284 1.83 -15.61 -21.87
C GLY A 284 1.66 -14.20 -22.44
N TYR A 285 1.11 -14.10 -23.65
CA TYR A 285 0.81 -12.81 -24.26
C TYR A 285 -0.17 -11.98 -23.40
N LEU A 286 -1.22 -12.61 -22.90
CA LEU A 286 -2.22 -11.97 -22.05
C LEU A 286 -1.64 -11.49 -20.70
N ASN A 287 -0.74 -12.26 -20.07
CA ASN A 287 -0.02 -11.83 -18.86
C ASN A 287 0.91 -10.64 -19.13
N ALA A 288 1.61 -10.66 -20.27
CA ALA A 288 2.49 -9.56 -20.65
C ALA A 288 1.69 -8.27 -20.89
N VAL A 289 0.52 -8.36 -21.54
CA VAL A 289 -0.40 -7.22 -21.72
C VAL A 289 -0.85 -6.65 -20.38
N LEU A 290 -1.24 -7.52 -19.43
CA LEU A 290 -1.64 -7.11 -18.09
C LEU A 290 -0.49 -6.40 -17.37
N GLY A 291 0.74 -6.95 -17.43
CA GLY A 291 1.92 -6.35 -16.83
C GLY A 291 2.31 -4.98 -17.41
N VAL A 292 2.26 -4.83 -18.74
CA VAL A 292 2.47 -3.51 -19.38
C VAL A 292 1.38 -2.53 -18.93
N GLY A 293 0.13 -2.97 -18.87
CA GLY A 293 -0.98 -2.19 -18.34
C GLY A 293 -0.71 -1.69 -16.92
N ALA A 294 -0.26 -2.57 -16.02
CA ALA A 294 0.04 -2.24 -14.63
C ALA A 294 1.17 -1.21 -14.48
N VAL A 295 2.24 -1.32 -15.28
CA VAL A 295 3.31 -0.30 -15.29
C VAL A 295 2.75 1.07 -15.68
N VAL A 296 1.95 1.14 -16.75
CA VAL A 296 1.32 2.39 -17.18
C VAL A 296 0.34 2.90 -16.11
N GLY A 297 -0.44 2.00 -15.52
CA GLY A 297 -1.41 2.31 -14.47
C GLY A 297 -0.78 2.95 -13.25
N GLY A 298 0.38 2.43 -12.83
CA GLY A 298 1.17 2.95 -11.72
C GLY A 298 1.63 4.39 -11.96
N VAL A 299 2.10 4.71 -13.16
CA VAL A 299 2.46 6.09 -13.54
C VAL A 299 1.22 6.99 -13.52
N VAL A 300 0.10 6.55 -14.08
CA VAL A 300 -1.14 7.33 -14.15
C VAL A 300 -1.67 7.65 -12.76
N ILE A 301 -1.76 6.66 -11.86
CA ILE A 301 -2.30 6.90 -10.52
C ILE A 301 -1.43 7.86 -9.72
N LEU A 302 -0.10 7.79 -9.84
CA LEU A 302 0.83 8.72 -9.17
C LEU A 302 0.59 10.17 -9.58
N THR A 303 0.31 10.45 -10.85
CA THR A 303 -0.01 11.81 -11.31
C THR A 303 -1.37 12.32 -10.80
N ARG A 304 -2.25 11.41 -10.39
CA ARG A 304 -3.62 11.70 -9.97
C ARG A 304 -3.76 11.80 -8.44
N THR A 305 -2.97 11.05 -7.69
CA THR A 305 -2.97 11.06 -6.21
C THR A 305 -2.65 12.43 -5.61
N ALA A 306 -2.00 13.32 -6.36
CA ALA A 306 -1.81 14.72 -5.99
C ALA A 306 -3.11 15.55 -5.87
N LYS A 307 -4.28 14.99 -6.28
CA LYS A 307 -5.58 15.70 -6.33
C LYS A 307 -6.71 15.02 -5.53
N SER A 308 -6.34 14.07 -4.65
CA SER A 308 -7.08 13.55 -3.49
C SER A 308 -8.53 13.08 -3.67
N ARG A 309 -8.71 11.75 -3.90
CA ARG A 309 -9.87 10.89 -3.54
C ARG A 309 -9.44 9.42 -3.45
N LEU A 310 -8.68 9.03 -2.41
CA LEU A 310 -8.07 7.70 -2.28
C LEU A 310 -9.09 6.55 -2.36
N ALA A 311 -10.18 6.64 -1.61
CA ALA A 311 -11.21 5.60 -1.62
C ALA A 311 -11.98 5.60 -2.95
N GLY A 312 -12.21 6.78 -3.52
CA GLY A 312 -12.82 6.95 -4.84
C GLY A 312 -12.01 6.29 -5.96
N ASP A 313 -10.71 6.50 -5.96
CA ASP A 313 -9.79 5.92 -6.94
C ASP A 313 -9.69 4.40 -6.77
N MET A 314 -9.66 3.89 -5.53
CA MET A 314 -9.75 2.45 -5.25
C MET A 314 -11.04 1.83 -5.83
N ALA A 315 -12.20 2.47 -5.62
CA ALA A 315 -13.47 2.00 -6.17
C ALA A 315 -13.51 2.04 -7.71
N ILE A 316 -12.91 3.07 -8.32
CA ILE A 316 -12.72 3.14 -9.78
C ILE A 316 -11.87 1.98 -10.27
N GLY A 317 -10.78 1.67 -9.55
CA GLY A 317 -9.91 0.52 -9.83
C GLY A 317 -10.71 -0.79 -9.85
N VAL A 318 -11.52 -1.07 -8.82
CA VAL A 318 -12.35 -2.29 -8.75
C VAL A 318 -13.39 -2.35 -9.87
N ILE A 319 -14.02 -1.23 -10.24
CA ILE A 319 -14.87 -1.16 -11.45
C ILE A 319 -14.06 -1.46 -12.72
N GLY A 320 -12.83 -0.97 -12.76
CA GLY A 320 -11.84 -1.24 -13.81
C GLY A 320 -11.46 -2.71 -13.95
N TRP A 321 -11.59 -3.51 -12.90
CA TRP A 321 -11.47 -4.98 -12.96
C TRP A 321 -12.75 -5.67 -13.45
N ALA A 322 -13.93 -5.11 -13.15
CA ALA A 322 -15.22 -5.71 -13.43
C ALA A 322 -15.76 -5.42 -14.84
N LEU A 323 -15.67 -4.17 -15.30
CA LEU A 323 -16.20 -3.71 -16.59
C LEU A 323 -15.56 -4.45 -17.79
N PRO A 324 -14.25 -4.74 -17.80
CA PRO A 324 -13.63 -5.52 -18.87
C PRO A 324 -14.20 -6.93 -19.02
N LEU A 325 -14.63 -7.57 -17.94
CA LEU A 325 -15.30 -8.88 -18.01
C LEU A 325 -16.65 -8.78 -18.72
N LEU A 326 -17.43 -7.73 -18.41
CA LEU A 326 -18.70 -7.45 -19.07
C LEU A 326 -18.49 -7.17 -20.57
N LEU A 327 -17.44 -6.44 -20.91
CA LEU A 327 -17.07 -6.16 -22.31
C LEU A 327 -16.73 -7.47 -23.06
N MET A 328 -15.90 -8.34 -22.47
CA MET A 328 -15.56 -9.64 -23.06
C MET A 328 -16.78 -10.56 -23.20
N ALA A 329 -17.75 -10.48 -22.27
CA ALA A 329 -18.98 -11.24 -22.35
C ALA A 329 -19.88 -10.77 -23.51
N ALA A 330 -20.02 -9.45 -23.66
CA ALA A 330 -20.87 -8.82 -24.68
C ALA A 330 -20.28 -8.99 -26.10
N VAL A 331 -18.99 -8.68 -26.26
CA VAL A 331 -18.30 -8.68 -27.55
C VAL A 331 -17.04 -9.55 -27.44
N PRO A 332 -17.16 -10.88 -27.59
CA PRO A 332 -15.99 -11.77 -27.51
C PRO A 332 -15.14 -11.66 -28.77
N GLY A 333 -13.81 -11.59 -28.59
CA GLY A 333 -12.86 -11.52 -29.68
C GLY A 333 -11.44 -11.24 -29.19
N PRO A 334 -10.43 -11.38 -30.07
CA PRO A 334 -9.03 -11.20 -29.69
C PRO A 334 -8.73 -9.75 -29.27
N VAL A 335 -9.28 -8.77 -30.01
CA VAL A 335 -9.10 -7.34 -29.71
C VAL A 335 -9.74 -6.98 -28.38
N THR A 336 -10.94 -7.49 -28.10
CA THR A 336 -11.64 -7.19 -26.85
C THR A 336 -10.99 -7.88 -25.66
N ALA A 337 -10.47 -9.09 -25.81
CA ALA A 337 -9.67 -9.77 -24.78
C ALA A 337 -8.40 -8.99 -24.41
N VAL A 338 -7.63 -8.57 -25.42
CA VAL A 338 -6.40 -7.78 -25.21
C VAL A 338 -6.71 -6.43 -24.58
N ALA A 339 -7.71 -5.70 -25.10
CA ALA A 339 -8.13 -4.42 -24.54
C ALA A 339 -8.65 -4.55 -23.10
N ALA A 340 -9.40 -5.62 -22.82
CA ALA A 340 -9.92 -5.91 -21.49
C ALA A 340 -8.81 -6.18 -20.48
N LEU A 341 -7.82 -7.02 -20.82
CA LEU A 341 -6.71 -7.31 -19.90
C LEU A 341 -5.74 -6.14 -19.77
N ALA A 342 -5.56 -5.35 -20.83
CA ALA A 342 -4.79 -4.11 -20.74
C ALA A 342 -5.44 -3.13 -19.75
N LEU A 343 -6.77 -3.01 -19.78
CA LEU A 343 -7.53 -2.18 -18.84
C LEU A 343 -7.50 -2.74 -17.41
N ILE A 344 -7.61 -4.06 -17.23
CA ILE A 344 -7.43 -4.70 -15.91
C ILE A 344 -6.04 -4.39 -15.37
N GLY A 345 -4.99 -4.57 -16.17
CA GLY A 345 -3.62 -4.20 -15.79
C GLY A 345 -3.51 -2.74 -15.41
N LEU A 346 -4.04 -1.81 -16.23
CA LEU A 346 -4.04 -0.37 -15.95
C LEU A 346 -4.70 0.00 -14.62
N MET A 347 -5.71 -0.76 -14.20
CA MET A 347 -6.55 -0.47 -13.03
C MET A 347 -6.08 -1.19 -11.76
N ASP A 348 -5.20 -2.18 -11.86
CA ASP A 348 -4.61 -2.89 -10.71
C ASP A 348 -3.90 -1.96 -9.70
N PRO A 349 -2.99 -1.05 -10.13
CA PRO A 349 -2.32 -0.15 -9.19
C PRO A 349 -3.27 0.78 -8.43
N TRP A 350 -4.44 1.09 -8.97
CA TRP A 350 -5.41 2.00 -8.35
C TRP A 350 -5.99 1.41 -7.07
N VAL A 351 -6.22 0.09 -7.06
CA VAL A 351 -6.72 -0.61 -5.89
C VAL A 351 -5.61 -0.79 -4.86
N ASN A 352 -4.41 -1.18 -5.32
CA ASN A 352 -3.26 -1.42 -4.44
C ASN A 352 -2.83 -0.14 -3.70
N VAL A 353 -2.82 1.02 -4.39
CA VAL A 353 -2.58 2.31 -3.73
C VAL A 353 -3.59 2.58 -2.62
N GLY A 354 -4.88 2.31 -2.85
CA GLY A 354 -5.90 2.45 -1.81
C GLY A 354 -5.71 1.46 -0.66
N LEU A 355 -5.34 0.21 -0.97
CA LEU A 355 -5.10 -0.85 -0.01
C LEU A 355 -3.92 -0.56 0.92
N ASP A 356 -2.88 0.06 0.39
CA ASP A 356 -1.68 0.41 1.14
C ASP A 356 -1.87 1.71 1.93
N THR A 357 -2.51 2.72 1.34
CA THR A 357 -2.56 4.07 1.95
C THR A 357 -3.74 4.27 2.91
N ILE A 358 -4.91 3.67 2.65
CA ILE A 358 -6.10 3.94 3.48
C ILE A 358 -5.94 3.37 4.90
N PRO A 359 -5.52 2.09 5.10
CA PRO A 359 -5.29 1.57 6.44
C PRO A 359 -4.23 2.36 7.22
N GLN A 360 -3.16 2.81 6.54
CA GLN A 360 -2.13 3.67 7.15
C GLN A 360 -2.69 4.98 7.71
N ARG A 361 -3.76 5.51 7.11
CA ARG A 361 -4.38 6.78 7.53
C ARG A 361 -5.48 6.63 8.58
N ILE A 362 -5.99 5.41 8.80
CA ILE A 362 -7.12 5.16 9.71
C ILE A 362 -6.68 4.42 10.98
N VAL A 363 -5.66 3.57 10.87
CA VAL A 363 -5.26 2.62 11.91
C VAL A 363 -4.07 3.15 12.70
N HIS A 364 -4.08 2.98 14.02
CA HIS A 364 -2.93 3.28 14.87
C HIS A 364 -1.74 2.33 14.60
N ASP A 365 -0.51 2.87 14.66
CA ASP A 365 0.73 2.16 14.36
C ASP A 365 0.89 0.81 15.08
N ARG A 366 0.39 0.71 16.32
CA ARG A 366 0.47 -0.51 17.16
C ARG A 366 -0.20 -1.74 16.55
N VAL A 367 -1.26 -1.55 15.75
CA VAL A 367 -2.03 -2.66 15.14
C VAL A 367 -2.00 -2.67 13.61
N LEU A 368 -1.26 -1.75 13.00
CA LEU A 368 -1.21 -1.55 11.55
C LEU A 368 -0.71 -2.81 10.80
N SER A 369 0.39 -3.43 11.25
CA SER A 369 0.93 -4.65 10.65
C SER A 369 -0.03 -5.84 10.74
N ARG A 370 -0.75 -5.96 11.87
CA ARG A 370 -1.79 -6.98 12.09
C ARG A 370 -2.97 -6.78 11.14
N VAL A 371 -3.38 -5.53 10.91
CA VAL A 371 -4.42 -5.19 9.92
C VAL A 371 -3.98 -5.53 8.50
N PHE A 372 -2.75 -5.19 8.09
CA PHE A 372 -2.22 -5.56 6.77
C PHE A 372 -2.22 -7.06 6.54
N ALA A 373 -1.74 -7.84 7.52
CA ALA A 373 -1.74 -9.31 7.43
C ALA A 373 -3.16 -9.89 7.28
N ALA A 374 -4.14 -9.33 8.01
CA ALA A 374 -5.54 -9.76 7.92
C ALA A 374 -6.20 -9.37 6.59
N VAL A 375 -5.90 -8.18 6.07
CA VAL A 375 -6.34 -7.71 4.74
C VAL A 375 -5.78 -8.61 3.63
N ASP A 376 -4.48 -8.88 3.66
CA ASP A 376 -3.81 -9.74 2.67
C ASP A 376 -4.38 -11.16 2.71
N SER A 377 -4.56 -11.73 3.90
CA SER A 377 -5.20 -13.03 4.10
C SER A 377 -6.64 -13.06 3.55
N ALA A 378 -7.43 -12.01 3.76
CA ALA A 378 -8.78 -11.90 3.23
C ALA A 378 -8.79 -11.80 1.70
N MET A 379 -7.81 -11.09 1.11
CA MET A 379 -7.64 -11.02 -0.33
C MET A 379 -7.29 -12.39 -0.93
N VAL A 380 -6.31 -13.10 -0.37
CA VAL A 380 -5.92 -14.45 -0.85
C VAL A 380 -7.08 -15.44 -0.71
N ALA A 381 -7.86 -15.35 0.39
CA ALA A 381 -9.07 -16.16 0.54
C ALA A 381 -10.11 -15.86 -0.56
N ALA A 382 -10.27 -14.59 -0.95
CA ALA A 382 -11.14 -14.21 -2.05
C ALA A 382 -10.63 -14.72 -3.41
N VAL A 383 -9.32 -14.73 -3.65
CA VAL A 383 -8.69 -15.34 -4.84
C VAL A 383 -8.98 -16.83 -4.90
N ALA A 384 -8.81 -17.54 -3.79
CA ALA A 384 -9.15 -18.95 -3.72
C ALA A 384 -10.64 -19.21 -4.01
N ALA A 385 -11.54 -18.38 -3.44
CA ALA A 385 -12.97 -18.46 -3.70
C ALA A 385 -13.30 -18.22 -5.18
N GLY A 386 -12.70 -17.20 -5.81
CA GLY A 386 -12.86 -16.93 -7.24
C GLY A 386 -12.41 -18.10 -8.12
N ALA A 387 -11.25 -18.68 -7.81
CA ALA A 387 -10.71 -19.82 -8.54
C ALA A 387 -11.59 -21.08 -8.40
N ALA A 388 -12.18 -21.30 -7.22
CA ALA A 388 -13.11 -22.40 -6.97
C ALA A 388 -14.48 -22.21 -7.63
N VAL A 389 -14.99 -20.97 -7.65
CA VAL A 389 -16.33 -20.64 -8.18
C VAL A 389 -16.33 -20.55 -9.70
N ALA A 390 -15.24 -20.09 -10.33
CA ALA A 390 -15.13 -19.98 -11.79
C ALA A 390 -15.52 -21.25 -12.57
N PRO A 391 -14.96 -22.45 -12.30
CA PRO A 391 -15.35 -23.66 -13.02
C PRO A 391 -16.82 -24.04 -12.80
N LEU A 392 -17.40 -23.76 -11.63
CA LEU A 392 -18.81 -24.03 -11.33
C LEU A 392 -19.71 -23.12 -12.17
N LEU A 393 -19.38 -21.83 -12.25
CA LEU A 393 -20.12 -20.88 -13.10
C LEU A 393 -20.02 -21.25 -14.57
N ILE A 394 -18.83 -21.66 -15.05
CA ILE A 394 -18.65 -22.13 -16.43
C ILE A 394 -19.49 -23.39 -16.68
N ALA A 395 -19.51 -24.35 -15.76
CA ALA A 395 -20.26 -25.58 -15.91
C ALA A 395 -21.79 -25.33 -15.97
N TRP A 396 -22.30 -24.38 -15.18
CA TRP A 396 -23.74 -24.12 -15.10
C TRP A 396 -24.25 -23.15 -16.15
N LEU A 397 -23.48 -22.10 -16.46
CA LEU A 397 -23.93 -20.98 -17.27
C LEU A 397 -23.20 -20.91 -18.62
N GLY A 398 -22.11 -21.64 -18.78
CA GLY A 398 -21.15 -21.46 -19.88
C GLY A 398 -20.17 -20.32 -19.62
N PHE A 399 -19.13 -20.25 -20.44
CA PHE A 399 -18.03 -19.31 -20.25
C PHE A 399 -18.46 -17.84 -20.38
N ARG A 400 -19.19 -17.46 -21.44
CA ARG A 400 -19.57 -16.05 -21.65
C ARG A 400 -20.50 -15.51 -20.56
N PRO A 401 -21.57 -16.21 -20.15
CA PRO A 401 -22.40 -15.73 -19.04
C PRO A 401 -21.65 -15.72 -17.69
N SER A 402 -20.67 -16.61 -17.49
CA SER A 402 -19.83 -16.57 -16.28
C SER A 402 -19.03 -15.27 -16.16
N LEU A 403 -18.48 -14.75 -17.27
CA LEU A 403 -17.84 -13.43 -17.31
C LEU A 403 -18.83 -12.31 -16.95
N ALA A 404 -20.03 -12.36 -17.51
CA ALA A 404 -21.07 -11.36 -17.26
C ALA A 404 -21.53 -11.34 -15.79
N VAL A 405 -21.72 -12.53 -15.19
CA VAL A 405 -22.13 -12.66 -13.79
C VAL A 405 -21.04 -12.13 -12.86
N VAL A 406 -19.78 -12.54 -13.04
CA VAL A 406 -18.67 -12.07 -12.19
C VAL A 406 -18.50 -10.55 -12.31
N GLY A 407 -18.41 -10.02 -13.53
CA GLY A 407 -18.29 -8.58 -13.75
C GLY A 407 -19.49 -7.80 -13.22
N GLY A 408 -20.71 -8.29 -13.44
CA GLY A 408 -21.94 -7.64 -12.99
C GLY A 408 -22.07 -7.60 -11.47
N VAL A 409 -21.78 -8.71 -10.77
CA VAL A 409 -21.85 -8.80 -9.31
C VAL A 409 -20.81 -7.89 -8.66
N VAL A 410 -19.56 -7.92 -9.14
CA VAL A 410 -18.48 -7.08 -8.58
C VAL A 410 -18.73 -5.60 -8.86
N ALA A 411 -19.23 -5.26 -10.05
CA ALA A 411 -19.62 -3.89 -10.36
C ALA A 411 -20.78 -3.42 -9.46
N ALA A 412 -21.84 -4.21 -9.32
CA ALA A 412 -22.98 -3.89 -8.46
C ALA A 412 -22.58 -3.73 -6.99
N TYR A 413 -21.74 -4.63 -6.48
CA TYR A 413 -21.16 -4.53 -5.14
C TYR A 413 -20.40 -3.21 -4.97
N THR A 414 -19.48 -2.89 -5.88
CA THR A 414 -18.67 -1.67 -5.81
C THR A 414 -19.54 -0.42 -5.88
N LEU A 415 -20.52 -0.38 -6.79
CA LEU A 415 -21.48 0.73 -6.90
C LEU A 415 -22.28 0.93 -5.60
N SER A 416 -22.64 -0.15 -4.91
CA SER A 416 -23.34 -0.08 -3.61
C SER A 416 -22.50 0.53 -2.48
N THR A 417 -21.16 0.55 -2.63
CA THR A 417 -20.24 1.15 -1.66
C THR A 417 -19.97 2.64 -1.91
N LEU A 418 -20.35 3.19 -3.08
CA LEU A 418 -20.04 4.58 -3.47
C LEU A 418 -20.43 5.65 -2.42
N PRO A 419 -21.59 5.58 -1.74
CA PRO A 419 -21.91 6.56 -0.70
C PRO A 419 -20.94 6.53 0.48
N ARG A 420 -20.42 5.34 0.84
CA ARG A 420 -19.44 5.16 1.92
C ARG A 420 -18.05 5.61 1.47
N VAL A 421 -17.67 5.27 0.25
CA VAL A 421 -16.44 5.74 -0.40
C VAL A 421 -16.35 7.26 -0.38
N ARG A 422 -17.41 7.96 -0.80
CA ARG A 422 -17.47 9.44 -0.78
C ARG A 422 -17.35 10.02 0.64
N ARG A 423 -17.93 9.36 1.65
CA ARG A 423 -17.80 9.78 3.05
C ARG A 423 -16.38 9.59 3.56
N LEU A 424 -15.73 8.48 3.20
CA LEU A 424 -14.36 8.21 3.57
C LEU A 424 -13.40 9.22 2.91
N ASP A 425 -13.58 9.50 1.62
CA ASP A 425 -12.79 10.54 0.94
C ASP A 425 -12.97 11.91 1.61
N ALA A 426 -14.18 12.27 2.03
CA ALA A 426 -14.42 13.52 2.74
C ALA A 426 -13.72 13.56 4.12
N ARG A 427 -13.63 12.41 4.81
CA ARG A 427 -12.89 12.27 6.08
C ARG A 427 -11.37 12.32 5.87
N LEU A 428 -10.89 11.82 4.75
CA LEU A 428 -9.46 11.73 4.41
C LEU A 428 -8.95 12.93 3.58
N ALA A 429 -9.82 13.84 3.16
CA ALA A 429 -9.43 15.02 2.41
C ALA A 429 -8.55 15.93 3.28
N GLU A 430 -7.47 16.48 2.69
CA GLU A 430 -6.74 17.55 3.35
C GLU A 430 -7.70 18.72 3.66
N PRO A 431 -7.64 19.33 4.85
CA PRO A 431 -8.40 20.54 5.15
C PRO A 431 -8.18 21.60 4.08
N ALA A 432 -9.26 22.23 3.59
CA ALA A 432 -9.22 23.14 2.43
C ALA A 432 -8.18 24.27 2.54
N HIS A 433 -7.82 24.66 3.76
CA HIS A 433 -6.89 25.75 4.04
C HIS A 433 -5.51 25.31 4.50
N LEU A 434 -5.22 24.00 4.55
CA LEU A 434 -3.92 23.49 4.94
C LEU A 434 -2.76 24.07 4.09
N PRO A 435 -2.87 24.22 2.76
CA PRO A 435 -1.81 24.86 1.96
C PRO A 435 -1.53 26.31 2.40
N LEU A 436 -2.56 27.08 2.74
CA LEU A 436 -2.40 28.44 3.23
C LEU A 436 -1.71 28.45 4.60
N LEU A 437 -2.11 27.55 5.51
CA LEU A 437 -1.50 27.46 6.84
C LEU A 437 -0.01 27.06 6.76
N ARG A 438 0.41 26.31 5.72
CA ARG A 438 1.82 26.02 5.42
C ARG A 438 2.61 27.27 4.99
N GLU A 439 1.94 28.28 4.43
CA GLU A 439 2.55 29.54 3.98
C GLU A 439 2.63 30.59 5.10
N VAL A 440 1.78 30.49 6.13
CA VAL A 440 1.76 31.42 7.27
C VAL A 440 3.04 31.30 8.08
N ALA A 441 3.83 32.37 8.16
CA ALA A 441 5.16 32.35 8.77
C ALA A 441 5.20 31.80 10.21
N VAL A 442 4.21 32.12 11.04
CA VAL A 442 4.11 31.63 12.43
C VAL A 442 3.81 30.12 12.51
N LEU A 443 3.15 29.55 11.49
CA LEU A 443 2.71 28.15 11.48
C LEU A 443 3.58 27.26 10.59
N ALA A 444 4.33 27.84 9.64
CA ALA A 444 5.23 27.12 8.74
C ALA A 444 6.27 26.22 9.44
N PRO A 445 6.82 26.57 10.63
CA PRO A 445 7.76 25.71 11.35
C PRO A 445 7.12 24.50 12.06
N LEU A 446 5.79 24.35 11.98
CA LEU A 446 5.09 23.22 12.60
C LEU A 446 5.26 21.95 11.76
N ALA A 447 5.38 20.80 12.45
CA ALA A 447 5.40 19.51 11.78
C ALA A 447 4.08 19.29 11.00
N PRO A 448 4.10 18.62 9.83
CA PRO A 448 2.90 18.41 9.02
C PRO A 448 1.69 17.83 9.78
N PRO A 449 1.84 16.84 10.69
CA PRO A 449 0.72 16.32 11.49
C PRO A 449 0.11 17.37 12.44
N THR A 450 0.93 18.21 13.07
CA THR A 450 0.46 19.29 13.94
C THR A 450 -0.31 20.33 13.14
N LEU A 451 0.21 20.70 11.96
CA LEU A 451 -0.42 21.68 11.10
C LEU A 451 -1.76 21.17 10.52
N GLU A 452 -1.84 19.88 10.17
CA GLU A 452 -3.08 19.21 9.79
C GLU A 452 -4.11 19.20 10.93
N ALA A 453 -3.67 18.87 12.15
CA ALA A 453 -4.53 18.91 13.34
C ALA A 453 -5.07 20.32 13.62
N LEU A 454 -4.24 21.36 13.47
CA LEU A 454 -4.69 22.74 13.56
C LEU A 454 -5.68 23.12 12.48
N ALA A 455 -5.42 22.73 11.24
CA ALA A 455 -6.29 23.03 10.12
C ALA A 455 -7.70 22.44 10.30
N HIS A 456 -7.82 21.28 10.99
CA HIS A 456 -9.11 20.71 11.40
C HIS A 456 -9.80 21.46 12.56
N ARG A 457 -9.05 22.20 13.38
CA ARG A 457 -9.57 23.00 14.51
C ARG A 457 -9.91 24.45 14.11
N CYS A 458 -9.50 24.90 12.93
CA CYS A 458 -9.83 26.22 12.41
C CYS A 458 -11.32 26.34 12.08
N GLU A 459 -11.97 27.38 12.61
CA GLU A 459 -13.34 27.75 12.28
C GLU A 459 -13.33 28.78 11.13
N PRO A 460 -13.94 28.48 9.97
CA PRO A 460 -14.08 29.47 8.91
C PRO A 460 -15.05 30.57 9.33
N MET A 461 -14.66 31.82 9.10
CA MET A 461 -15.44 33.01 9.41
C MET A 461 -15.44 33.96 8.21
N ARG A 462 -16.55 34.66 7.99
CA ARG A 462 -16.68 35.68 6.94
C ARG A 462 -17.05 37.02 7.56
N ALA A 463 -16.34 38.07 7.18
CA ALA A 463 -16.61 39.45 7.59
C ALA A 463 -16.89 40.30 6.34
N GLU A 464 -18.04 40.96 6.29
CA GLU A 464 -18.36 41.90 5.21
C GLU A 464 -17.59 43.23 5.41
N ALA A 465 -17.49 44.04 4.35
CA ALA A 465 -16.80 45.33 4.40
C ALA A 465 -17.36 46.23 5.53
N GLY A 466 -16.47 46.83 6.32
CA GLY A 466 -16.79 47.66 7.48
C GLY A 466 -17.07 46.89 8.78
N VAL A 467 -17.11 45.56 8.75
CA VAL A 467 -17.30 44.74 9.96
C VAL A 467 -16.03 44.74 10.79
N VAL A 468 -16.16 45.11 12.07
CA VAL A 468 -15.08 45.01 13.06
C VAL A 468 -14.99 43.57 13.56
N VAL A 469 -13.84 42.93 13.31
CA VAL A 469 -13.59 41.52 13.65
C VAL A 469 -13.19 41.37 15.11
N VAL A 470 -12.30 42.24 15.60
CA VAL A 470 -11.93 42.36 17.01
C VAL A 470 -11.80 43.84 17.37
N ARG A 471 -12.17 44.24 18.59
CA ARG A 471 -12.00 45.61 19.08
C ARG A 471 -10.86 45.68 20.08
N GLU A 472 -10.16 46.81 20.05
CA GLU A 472 -9.19 47.16 21.08
C GLU A 472 -9.84 47.10 22.48
N GLY A 473 -9.16 46.46 23.42
CA GLY A 473 -9.65 46.23 24.79
C GLY A 473 -10.49 44.97 24.99
N ASP A 474 -10.92 44.29 23.92
CA ASP A 474 -11.63 43.00 24.05
C ASP A 474 -10.72 41.92 24.64
N VAL A 475 -11.34 40.85 25.16
CA VAL A 475 -10.59 39.67 25.62
C VAL A 475 -9.91 38.98 24.43
N SER A 476 -8.68 38.54 24.64
CA SER A 476 -7.90 37.80 23.64
C SER A 476 -8.15 36.30 23.74
N ASP A 477 -9.05 35.79 22.91
CA ASP A 477 -9.56 34.41 22.95
C ASP A 477 -9.28 33.60 21.67
N ARG A 478 -9.03 34.29 20.55
CA ARG A 478 -8.85 33.70 19.22
C ARG A 478 -7.69 34.30 18.43
N PHE A 479 -7.06 33.48 17.60
CA PHE A 479 -6.08 33.85 16.58
C PHE A 479 -6.73 33.79 15.20
N TYR A 480 -6.35 34.67 14.28
CA TYR A 480 -6.97 34.75 12.96
C TYR A 480 -5.93 34.70 11.83
N VAL A 481 -6.24 33.95 10.78
CA VAL A 481 -5.50 33.90 9.51
C VAL A 481 -6.39 34.41 8.39
N ILE A 482 -5.87 35.28 7.53
CA ILE A 482 -6.61 35.86 6.40
C ILE A 482 -6.53 34.93 5.18
N VAL A 483 -7.68 34.40 4.76
CA VAL A 483 -7.81 33.51 3.59
C VAL A 483 -7.95 34.30 2.31
N SER A 484 -8.77 35.35 2.33
CA SER A 484 -8.98 36.29 1.23
C SER A 484 -9.55 37.59 1.77
N GLY A 485 -9.37 38.69 1.04
CA GLY A 485 -9.76 40.03 1.48
C GLY A 485 -8.64 40.79 2.18
N ARG A 486 -8.99 41.93 2.78
CA ARG A 486 -8.06 42.83 3.47
C ARG A 486 -8.68 43.41 4.72
N VAL A 487 -7.87 43.55 5.76
CA VAL A 487 -8.29 44.16 7.02
C VAL A 487 -7.37 45.32 7.38
N GLU A 488 -7.96 46.36 7.97
CA GLU A 488 -7.23 47.49 8.54
C GLU A 488 -7.08 47.30 10.05
N VAL A 489 -5.86 47.49 10.56
CA VAL A 489 -5.54 47.41 11.99
C VAL A 489 -5.33 48.82 12.52
N THR A 490 -6.16 49.25 13.47
CA THR A 490 -6.13 50.60 14.08
C THR A 490 -5.93 50.54 15.59
N GLN A 491 -5.27 51.54 16.16
CA GLN A 491 -5.17 51.73 17.61
C GLN A 491 -5.53 53.18 17.93
N GLY A 492 -6.60 53.37 18.71
CA GLY A 492 -7.29 54.66 18.75
C GLY A 492 -7.65 55.16 17.33
N ASP A 493 -7.27 56.39 17.00
CA ASP A 493 -7.52 57.01 15.69
C ASP A 493 -6.40 56.76 14.65
N ARG A 494 -5.37 55.97 15.00
CA ARG A 494 -4.20 55.75 14.13
C ARG A 494 -4.28 54.40 13.42
N VAL A 495 -4.18 54.43 12.09
CA VAL A 495 -3.97 53.23 11.27
C VAL A 495 -2.54 52.74 11.45
N LEU A 496 -2.38 51.50 11.94
CA LEU A 496 -1.08 50.87 12.15
C LEU A 496 -0.59 50.19 10.86
N ARG A 497 -1.48 49.45 10.19
CA ARG A 497 -1.19 48.66 8.97
C ARG A 497 -2.46 48.11 8.33
N VAL A 498 -2.33 47.65 7.09
CA VAL A 498 -3.32 46.83 6.38
C VAL A 498 -2.71 45.44 6.20
N GLU A 499 -3.49 44.40 6.48
CA GLU A 499 -3.08 43.00 6.39
C GLU A 499 -3.93 42.32 5.30
N GLU A 500 -3.32 41.43 4.52
CA GLU A 500 -3.90 40.80 3.35
C GLU A 500 -3.84 39.26 3.45
N ARG A 501 -4.16 38.55 2.37
CA ARG A 501 -4.12 37.08 2.33
C ARG A 501 -2.76 36.55 2.81
N GLY A 502 -2.80 35.59 3.73
CA GLY A 502 -1.62 34.96 4.32
C GLY A 502 -1.12 35.65 5.60
N ASP A 503 -1.56 36.88 5.85
CA ASP A 503 -1.27 37.58 7.08
C ASP A 503 -2.17 37.10 8.23
N VAL A 504 -1.76 37.46 9.45
CA VAL A 504 -2.38 36.99 10.70
C VAL A 504 -2.61 38.13 11.68
N PHE A 505 -3.58 37.98 12.58
CA PHE A 505 -3.79 38.90 13.69
C PHE A 505 -4.35 38.21 14.93
N GLY A 506 -4.21 38.88 16.07
CA GLY A 506 -4.69 38.41 17.36
C GLY A 506 -3.66 37.66 18.19
N GLU A 507 -2.45 37.45 17.67
CA GLU A 507 -1.35 36.76 18.33
C GLU A 507 -0.81 37.49 19.56
N ILE A 508 -0.78 38.83 19.55
CA ILE A 508 -0.19 39.65 20.63
C ILE A 508 -0.89 39.35 21.96
N GLY A 509 -2.21 39.47 21.96
CA GLY A 509 -3.01 39.30 23.17
C GLY A 509 -2.99 37.87 23.70
N LEU A 510 -2.82 36.87 22.83
CA LEU A 510 -2.70 35.47 23.24
C LEU A 510 -1.33 35.16 23.86
N LEU A 511 -0.24 35.65 23.26
CA LEU A 511 1.13 35.39 23.72
C LEU A 511 1.53 36.21 24.95
N ARG A 512 1.01 37.43 25.07
CA ARG A 512 1.30 38.34 26.19
C ARG A 512 0.26 38.26 27.31
N ASP A 513 -0.83 37.53 27.10
CA ASP A 513 -1.96 37.43 28.03
C ASP A 513 -2.54 38.80 28.41
N VAL A 514 -2.76 39.63 27.38
CA VAL A 514 -3.31 41.00 27.51
C VAL A 514 -4.56 41.15 26.62
N PRO A 515 -5.44 42.14 26.91
CA PRO A 515 -6.53 42.49 26.01
C PRO A 515 -6.05 42.83 24.60
N ARG A 516 -6.95 42.80 23.62
CA ARG A 516 -6.65 43.16 22.23
C ARG A 516 -6.00 44.56 22.18
N THR A 517 -4.83 44.66 21.57
CA THR A 517 -4.04 45.91 21.54
C THR A 517 -4.46 46.86 20.41
N ALA A 518 -5.31 46.40 19.50
CA ALA A 518 -5.76 47.14 18.32
C ALA A 518 -7.13 46.63 17.87
N THR A 519 -7.88 47.48 17.18
CA THR A 519 -9.11 47.16 16.47
C THR A 519 -8.77 46.66 15.07
N VAL A 520 -9.45 45.62 14.59
CA VAL A 520 -9.27 45.08 13.23
C VAL A 520 -10.60 45.14 12.49
N THR A 521 -10.64 45.87 11.37
CA THR A 521 -11.85 46.10 10.57
C THR A 521 -11.66 45.59 9.15
N ALA A 522 -12.63 44.83 8.63
CA ALA A 522 -12.59 44.37 7.24
C ALA A 522 -12.79 45.55 6.27
N LEU A 523 -11.88 45.72 5.32
CA LEU A 523 -11.99 46.76 4.28
C LEU A 523 -12.85 46.31 3.09
N GLU A 524 -12.90 45.01 2.86
CA GLU A 524 -13.70 44.33 1.84
C GLU A 524 -14.22 43.01 2.42
N THR A 525 -15.09 42.30 1.69
CA THR A 525 -15.53 40.96 2.11
C THR A 525 -14.31 40.07 2.32
N THR A 526 -14.07 39.68 3.58
CA THR A 526 -12.87 38.99 4.03
C THR A 526 -13.23 37.63 4.60
N GLU A 527 -12.55 36.59 4.13
CA GLU A 527 -12.63 35.24 4.69
C GLU A 527 -11.45 35.00 5.64
N LEU A 528 -11.76 34.46 6.81
CA LEU A 528 -10.83 34.28 7.92
C LEU A 528 -10.91 32.84 8.44
N LEU A 529 -9.80 32.36 9.00
CA LEU A 529 -9.79 31.17 9.85
C LEU A 529 -9.54 31.61 11.28
N ALA A 530 -10.48 31.32 12.15
CA ALA A 530 -10.35 31.56 13.59
C ALA A 530 -9.85 30.28 14.27
N LEU A 531 -8.84 30.43 15.11
CA LEU A 531 -8.26 29.36 15.91
C LEU A 531 -8.38 29.72 17.40
N ASP A 532 -8.82 28.78 18.22
CA ASP A 532 -8.98 29.01 19.65
C ASP A 532 -7.63 29.25 20.36
N ARG A 533 -7.65 29.97 21.50
CA ARG A 533 -6.46 30.28 22.31
C ARG A 533 -5.66 29.03 22.68
N ALA A 534 -6.32 27.94 23.06
CA ALA A 534 -5.64 26.74 23.52
C ALA A 534 -4.88 26.07 22.36
N ALA A 535 -5.50 25.94 21.20
CA ALA A 535 -4.93 25.39 19.97
C ALA A 535 -3.71 26.19 19.52
N PHE A 536 -3.84 27.52 19.50
CA PHE A 536 -2.75 28.39 19.08
C PHE A 536 -1.56 28.31 20.03
N LEU A 537 -1.80 28.40 21.34
CA LEU A 537 -0.73 28.33 22.34
C LEU A 537 -0.11 26.93 22.45
N GLU A 538 -0.87 25.87 22.21
CA GLU A 538 -0.36 24.50 22.14
C GLU A 538 0.60 24.33 20.96
N ALA A 539 0.22 24.81 19.77
CA ALA A 539 1.04 24.73 18.57
C ALA A 539 2.33 25.56 18.65
N VAL A 540 2.22 26.77 19.19
CA VAL A 540 3.35 27.70 19.34
C VAL A 540 4.08 27.44 20.69
N GLY A 541 3.62 26.47 21.48
CA GLY A 541 4.21 26.06 22.75
C GLY A 541 5.38 25.09 22.57
N GLY A 542 6.28 25.00 23.56
CA GLY A 542 7.41 24.07 23.55
C GLY A 542 7.09 22.63 23.98
N GLY A 543 5.80 22.25 24.01
CA GLY A 543 5.35 20.91 24.41
C GLY A 543 5.51 19.88 23.28
N ALA A 544 5.11 18.63 23.53
CA ALA A 544 5.29 17.50 22.61
C ALA A 544 4.71 17.70 21.19
N ALA A 545 3.72 18.58 21.04
CA ALA A 545 3.05 18.85 19.75
C ALA A 545 3.45 20.19 19.11
N GLY A 546 4.15 21.08 19.82
CA GLY A 546 4.43 22.44 19.36
C GLY A 546 5.88 22.64 18.91
N SER A 547 6.18 23.81 18.33
CA SER A 547 7.49 24.13 17.77
C SER A 547 8.14 25.33 18.47
N ALA A 548 9.34 25.12 19.01
CA ALA A 548 10.15 26.20 19.56
C ALA A 548 10.52 27.24 18.50
N GLU A 549 10.68 26.83 17.24
CA GLU A 549 10.88 27.75 16.12
C GLU A 549 9.63 28.57 15.84
N ALA A 550 8.45 27.94 15.84
CA ALA A 550 7.17 28.66 15.71
C ALA A 550 7.00 29.69 16.84
N ARG A 551 7.39 29.35 18.07
CA ARG A 551 7.44 30.30 19.21
C ARG A 551 8.31 31.50 18.89
N VAL A 552 9.54 31.28 18.45
CA VAL A 552 10.48 32.36 18.13
C VAL A 552 9.93 33.27 17.04
N VAL A 553 9.37 32.69 15.97
CA VAL A 553 8.78 33.47 14.87
C VAL A 553 7.58 34.29 15.35
N ALA A 554 6.73 33.72 16.21
CA ALA A 554 5.58 34.43 16.77
C ALA A 554 6.00 35.56 17.73
N GLU A 555 7.02 35.32 18.56
CA GLU A 555 7.61 36.32 19.46
C GLU A 555 8.28 37.47 18.69
N ASP A 556 8.99 37.17 17.60
CA ASP A 556 9.58 38.16 16.70
C ASP A 556 8.51 39.01 16.00
N LEU A 557 7.43 38.36 15.53
CA LEU A 557 6.28 39.06 14.94
C LEU A 557 5.63 40.02 15.95
N VAL A 558 5.42 39.58 17.19
CA VAL A 558 4.87 40.43 18.27
C VAL A 558 5.79 41.61 18.56
N SER A 559 7.10 41.38 18.64
CA SER A 559 8.09 42.43 18.96
C SER A 559 8.11 43.51 17.86
N ARG A 560 8.15 43.09 16.58
CA ARG A 560 8.03 44.00 15.43
C ARG A 560 6.74 44.82 15.44
N ARG A 561 5.62 44.24 15.88
CA ARG A 561 4.31 44.92 15.93
C ARG A 561 4.16 45.87 17.12
N LEU A 562 4.87 45.61 18.23
CA LEU A 562 4.88 46.47 19.42
C LEU A 562 5.99 47.54 19.40
N GLY A 563 6.93 47.47 18.45
CA GLY A 563 8.00 48.46 18.29
C GLY A 563 9.13 48.32 19.31
N VAL A 564 9.44 47.09 19.72
CA VAL A 564 10.61 46.73 20.54
C VAL A 564 11.64 46.00 19.69
#